data_AF-A0A2P5LUG1-F1
#
_entry.id   AF-A0A2P5LUG1-F1
#
_cell.length_a   1.000
_cell.length_b   1.000
_cell.length_c   1.000
_cell.angle_alpha   90.00
_cell.angle_beta   90.00
_cell.angle_gamma   90.00
#
_symmetry.space_group_name_H-M   'P 1'
#
loop_
_entity.id
_entity.type
_entity.pdbx_description
1 polymer ?
#
loop_
_entity_poly.entity_id
_entity_poly.type
_entity_poly.pdbx_seq_one_letter_code
_entity_poly.pdbx_strand_id
1 'polypeptide(L)'
;MRLTHIMPILLGLLATLILLGGPQAQNAPDEDFSRWPELVNPFESTSGGGVMIDRYAPVVVGNTCRTDFTVTLPNGGGTFLNEVTFDAIPMRGGILCSNGRWRAKDGSAEGTTPFRVFLKDGMAYRPPS
;
A
#
# COMPACT_ATOMS: atom_id res chain seq x y z
N MET A 1 -71.00 31.67 -5.96
CA MET A 1 -69.85 31.98 -6.83
C MET A 1 -68.95 30.77 -6.87
N ARG A 2 -68.54 30.36 -8.07
CA ARG A 2 -67.86 29.10 -8.37
C ARG A 2 -66.48 29.04 -7.72
N LEU A 3 -66.13 27.91 -7.10
CA LEU A 3 -64.75 27.41 -7.13
C LEU A 3 -64.77 25.89 -7.31
N THR A 4 -64.47 25.52 -8.55
CA THR A 4 -64.01 24.27 -9.14
C THR A 4 -63.60 23.13 -8.20
N HIS A 5 -64.19 21.96 -8.45
CA HIS A 5 -63.60 20.65 -8.19
C HIS A 5 -62.21 20.53 -8.81
N ILE A 6 -61.22 20.08 -8.04
CA ILE A 6 -59.99 19.48 -8.57
C ILE A 6 -59.90 18.07 -8.01
N MET A 7 -59.83 17.15 -8.97
CA MET A 7 -59.81 15.70 -8.91
C MET A 7 -58.73 15.16 -7.94
N PRO A 8 -59.02 14.05 -7.23
CA PRO A 8 -58.04 13.30 -6.47
C PRO A 8 -57.13 12.47 -7.39
N ILE A 9 -56.14 11.80 -6.79
CA ILE A 9 -55.44 10.59 -7.26
C ILE A 9 -54.00 10.79 -7.78
N LEU A 10 -53.18 9.82 -7.33
CA LEU A 10 -51.91 9.31 -7.87
C LEU A 10 -50.65 9.86 -7.18
N LEU A 11 -50.19 9.25 -6.08
CA LEU A 11 -49.37 8.02 -6.04
C LEU A 11 -48.03 8.21 -6.76
N GLY A 12 -46.95 8.41 -6.00
CA GLY A 12 -45.60 8.56 -6.54
C GLY A 12 -44.52 8.72 -5.48
N LEU A 13 -44.55 7.90 -4.41
CA LEU A 13 -43.35 7.69 -3.59
C LEU A 13 -42.37 6.85 -4.43
N LEU A 14 -41.36 7.48 -5.01
CA LEU A 14 -40.13 6.80 -5.42
C LEU A 14 -38.97 7.35 -4.57
N ALA A 15 -38.79 6.75 -3.39
CA ALA A 15 -37.52 6.80 -2.69
C ALA A 15 -36.61 5.74 -3.32
N THR A 16 -35.80 6.15 -4.30
CA THR A 16 -34.82 5.26 -4.93
C THR A 16 -33.63 5.09 -3.99
N LEU A 17 -33.72 4.07 -3.13
CA LEU A 17 -32.63 3.61 -2.29
C LEU A 17 -31.59 2.88 -3.17
N ILE A 18 -30.64 3.63 -3.74
CA ILE A 18 -29.49 3.03 -4.44
C ILE A 18 -28.50 2.55 -3.38
N LEU A 19 -28.69 1.31 -2.93
CA LEU A 19 -27.64 0.53 -2.31
C LEU A 19 -26.75 -0.09 -3.39
N LEU A 20 -25.46 -0.20 -3.06
CA LEU A 20 -24.44 -1.12 -3.60
C LEU A 20 -23.48 -0.53 -4.64
N GLY A 21 -22.37 0.01 -4.13
CA GLY A 21 -21.15 0.28 -4.87
C GLY A 21 -20.01 0.75 -3.96
N GLY A 22 -19.91 0.20 -2.74
CA GLY A 22 -18.71 0.43 -1.93
C GLY A 22 -17.50 -0.19 -2.61
N PRO A 23 -16.28 0.36 -2.42
CA PRO A 23 -15.07 -0.22 -3.00
C PRO A 23 -14.99 -1.68 -2.56
N GLN A 24 -15.06 -2.58 -3.53
CA GLN A 24 -14.85 -4.00 -3.28
C GLN A 24 -13.41 -4.12 -2.78
N ALA A 25 -13.25 -4.37 -1.47
CA ALA A 25 -12.02 -4.92 -0.95
C ALA A 25 -11.78 -6.20 -1.77
N GLN A 26 -10.81 -6.15 -2.67
CA GLN A 26 -10.42 -7.30 -3.46
C GLN A 26 -9.93 -8.33 -2.44
N ASN A 27 -10.74 -9.37 -2.23
CA ASN A 27 -10.33 -10.55 -1.49
C ASN A 27 -9.21 -11.23 -2.31
N ALA A 28 -7.99 -10.71 -2.19
CA ALA A 28 -6.81 -11.53 -2.40
C ALA A 28 -6.98 -12.76 -1.49
N PRO A 29 -6.61 -13.97 -1.95
CA PRO A 29 -6.56 -15.12 -1.03
C PRO A 29 -5.83 -14.69 0.24
N ASP A 30 -6.34 -15.09 1.41
CA ASP A 30 -5.72 -14.82 2.72
C ASP A 30 -4.25 -15.29 2.62
N GLU A 31 -3.34 -14.39 2.24
CA GLU A 31 -1.94 -14.71 2.04
C GLU A 31 -1.36 -15.05 3.41
N ASP A 32 -0.69 -16.19 3.50
CA ASP A 32 -0.14 -16.64 4.76
C ASP A 32 1.18 -15.92 5.07
N PHE A 33 1.05 -14.72 5.64
CA PHE A 33 2.18 -13.91 6.07
C PHE A 33 3.02 -14.57 7.18
N SER A 34 2.54 -15.64 7.82
CA SER A 34 3.34 -16.36 8.83
C SER A 34 4.54 -17.09 8.22
N ARG A 35 4.52 -17.32 6.90
CA ARG A 35 5.60 -17.96 6.14
C ARG A 35 6.62 -16.98 5.58
N TRP A 36 6.36 -15.67 5.71
CA TRP A 36 7.29 -14.66 5.25
C TRP A 36 8.48 -14.60 6.22
N PRO A 37 9.72 -14.76 5.74
CA PRO A 37 10.88 -14.58 6.60
C PRO A 37 11.00 -13.14 7.07
N GLU A 38 11.65 -12.97 8.22
CA GLU A 38 12.03 -11.64 8.71
C GLU A 38 12.90 -10.92 7.67
N LEU A 39 12.65 -9.63 7.50
CA LEU A 39 13.43 -8.77 6.63
C LEU A 39 14.78 -8.47 7.30
N VAL A 40 15.83 -9.10 6.78
CA VAL A 40 17.21 -8.84 7.21
C VAL A 40 17.84 -7.79 6.32
N ASN A 41 18.56 -6.85 6.92
CA ASN A 41 19.37 -5.87 6.23
C ASN A 41 20.87 -6.27 6.30
N PRO A 42 21.67 -6.00 5.24
CA PRO A 42 21.24 -5.63 3.90
C PRO A 42 20.63 -6.83 3.14
N PHE A 43 19.88 -6.57 2.07
CA PHE A 43 19.34 -7.59 1.19
C PHE A 43 19.49 -7.19 -0.28
N GLU A 44 19.53 -8.18 -1.18
CA GLU A 44 19.58 -7.89 -2.62
C GLU A 44 18.22 -7.35 -3.11
N SER A 45 18.28 -6.31 -3.94
CA SER A 45 17.11 -5.75 -4.63
C SER A 45 16.43 -6.84 -5.47
N THR A 46 15.09 -6.84 -5.47
CA THR A 46 14.31 -7.73 -6.34
C THR A 46 14.50 -7.45 -7.83
N SER A 47 15.06 -6.28 -8.20
CA SER A 47 15.45 -5.98 -9.57
C SER A 47 16.69 -6.75 -10.03
N GLY A 48 17.41 -7.40 -9.11
CA GLY A 48 18.67 -8.09 -9.36
C GLY A 48 19.83 -7.17 -9.71
N GLY A 49 20.88 -7.75 -10.28
CA GLY A 49 22.07 -7.02 -10.75
C GLY A 49 23.08 -6.68 -9.65
N GLY A 50 23.03 -7.37 -8.50
CA GLY A 50 23.96 -7.12 -7.38
C GLY A 50 23.71 -5.80 -6.65
N VAL A 51 22.54 -5.19 -6.85
CA VAL A 51 22.13 -3.97 -6.14
C VAL A 51 21.72 -4.34 -4.72
N MET A 52 22.36 -3.72 -3.73
CA MET A 52 22.09 -3.99 -2.31
C MET A 52 21.22 -2.89 -1.71
N ILE A 53 20.17 -3.30 -1.00
CA ILE A 53 19.28 -2.46 -0.21
C ILE A 53 19.64 -2.61 1.27
N ASP A 54 19.69 -1.48 1.98
CA ASP A 54 20.02 -1.46 3.41
C ASP A 54 19.24 -0.34 4.12
N ARG A 55 19.27 -0.33 5.46
CA ARG A 55 18.57 0.60 6.35
C ARG A 55 17.05 0.57 6.19
N TYR A 56 16.52 -0.53 5.67
CA TYR A 56 15.10 -0.69 5.41
C TYR A 56 14.36 -1.01 6.71
N ALA A 57 13.73 0.00 7.31
CA ALA A 57 13.04 -0.07 8.59
C ALA A 57 11.69 0.67 8.50
N PRO A 58 10.68 0.07 7.85
CA PRO A 58 9.41 0.73 7.61
C PRO A 58 8.62 0.98 8.89
N VAL A 59 8.12 2.20 9.02
CA VAL A 59 7.24 2.64 10.11
C VAL A 59 5.89 3.06 9.55
N VAL A 60 4.83 2.75 10.29
CA VAL A 60 3.47 3.15 9.92
C VAL A 60 3.21 4.58 10.39
N VAL A 61 2.73 5.42 9.47
CA VAL A 61 2.32 6.80 9.73
C VAL A 61 0.96 7.02 9.06
N GLY A 62 -0.10 7.05 9.87
CA GLY A 62 -1.47 7.11 9.40
C GLY A 62 -1.81 5.92 8.49
N ASN A 63 -2.19 6.22 7.24
CA ASN A 63 -2.55 5.21 6.22
C ASN A 63 -1.38 4.83 5.31
N THR A 64 -0.14 5.10 5.72
CA THR A 64 1.06 4.81 4.92
C THR A 64 2.13 4.12 5.74
N CYS A 65 3.01 3.36 5.08
CA CYS A 65 4.30 2.96 5.64
C CYS A 65 5.42 3.75 4.98
N ARG A 66 6.37 4.25 5.75
CA ARG A 66 7.52 5.01 5.22
C ARG A 66 8.82 4.42 5.71
N THR A 67 9.83 4.39 4.84
CA THR A 67 11.21 4.11 5.24
C THR A 67 12.16 4.92 4.38
N ASP A 68 13.25 5.35 5.01
CA ASP A 68 14.47 5.66 4.29
C ASP A 68 15.19 4.36 3.94
N PHE A 69 15.99 4.35 2.88
CA PHE A 69 16.83 3.20 2.55
C PHE A 69 18.03 3.63 1.74
N THR A 70 19.06 2.79 1.71
CA THR A 70 20.21 2.95 0.82
C THR A 70 20.16 1.97 -0.32
N VAL A 71 20.55 2.44 -1.49
CA VAL A 71 20.84 1.63 -2.67
C VAL A 71 22.35 1.68 -2.88
N THR A 72 23.01 0.53 -2.84
CA THR A 72 24.43 0.41 -3.18
C THR A 72 24.56 -0.35 -4.48
N LEU A 73 25.15 0.30 -5.49
CA LEU A 73 25.42 -0.31 -6.78
C LEU A 73 26.67 -1.19 -6.71
N PRO A 74 26.74 -2.30 -7.48
CA PRO A 74 27.93 -3.15 -7.51
C PRO A 74 29.13 -2.40 -8.10
N ASN A 75 30.33 -2.98 -7.96
CA ASN A 75 31.57 -2.52 -8.60
C ASN A 75 31.95 -1.06 -8.29
N GLY A 76 31.57 -0.54 -7.12
CA GLY A 76 31.90 0.82 -6.70
C GLY A 76 31.04 1.90 -7.37
N GLY A 77 29.88 1.55 -7.93
CA GLY A 77 28.94 2.52 -8.54
C GLY A 77 28.31 3.52 -7.57
N GLY A 78 28.61 3.40 -6.26
CA GLY A 78 28.21 4.35 -5.23
C GLY A 78 27.03 3.89 -4.37
N THR A 79 26.75 4.68 -3.34
CA THR A 79 25.63 4.47 -2.40
C THR A 79 24.74 5.70 -2.38
N PHE A 80 23.45 5.50 -2.59
CA PHE A 80 22.46 6.56 -2.73
C PHE A 80 21.40 6.45 -1.64
N LEU A 81 21.03 7.59 -1.07
CA LEU A 81 19.97 7.66 -0.07
C LEU A 81 18.62 7.92 -0.75
N ASN A 82 17.64 7.11 -0.38
CA ASN A 82 16.31 7.13 -0.94
C ASN A 82 15.27 7.13 0.18
N GLU A 83 14.04 7.45 -0.17
CA GLU A 83 12.87 7.18 0.66
C GLU A 83 11.79 6.50 -0.15
N VAL A 84 10.97 5.71 0.50
CA VAL A 84 9.80 5.06 -0.09
C VAL A 84 8.59 5.22 0.82
N THR A 85 7.44 5.45 0.19
CA THR A 85 6.13 5.46 0.83
C THR A 85 5.26 4.38 0.22
N PHE A 86 4.67 3.56 1.08
CA PHE A 86 3.72 2.51 0.74
C PHE A 86 2.33 2.87 1.26
N ASP A 87 1.32 2.27 0.67
CA ASP A 87 0.00 2.17 1.29
C ASP A 87 0.08 1.22 2.48
N ALA A 88 -0.49 1.60 3.62
CA ALA A 88 -0.62 0.73 4.78
C ALA A 88 -2.01 0.06 4.78
N ILE A 89 -2.04 -1.23 4.49
CA ILE A 89 -3.27 -2.01 4.37
C ILE A 89 -3.42 -2.87 5.64
N PRO A 90 -4.47 -2.65 6.47
CA PRO A 90 -4.74 -3.49 7.62
C PRO A 90 -5.04 -4.93 7.19
N MET A 91 -4.35 -5.90 7.79
CA MET A 91 -4.52 -7.33 7.55
C MET A 91 -4.73 -8.07 8.87
N ARG A 92 -5.11 -9.36 8.81
CA ARG A 92 -5.17 -10.18 10.02
C ARG A 92 -3.78 -10.30 10.64
N GLY A 93 -3.62 -9.76 11.86
CA GLY A 93 -2.39 -9.88 12.64
C GLY A 93 -1.27 -8.92 12.27
N GLY A 94 -1.50 -7.91 11.42
CA GLY A 94 -0.47 -6.93 11.07
C GLY A 94 -0.91 -5.95 9.98
N ILE A 95 0.08 -5.27 9.41
CA ILE A 95 -0.11 -4.26 8.36
C ILE A 95 0.72 -4.67 7.15
N LEU A 96 0.09 -4.76 5.98
CA LEU A 96 0.77 -4.96 4.71
C LEU A 96 1.11 -3.59 4.10
N CYS A 97 2.39 -3.30 3.96
CA CYS A 97 2.93 -2.19 3.20
C CYS A 97 3.08 -2.61 1.73
N SER A 98 2.34 -1.98 0.83
CA SER A 98 2.36 -2.31 -0.62
C SER A 98 2.21 -1.06 -1.50
N ASN A 99 2.30 -1.22 -2.82
CA ASN A 99 2.22 -0.13 -3.81
C ASN A 99 3.27 0.97 -3.57
N GLY A 100 4.53 0.58 -3.38
CA GLY A 100 5.60 1.49 -2.99
C GLY A 100 5.91 2.52 -4.07
N ARG A 101 6.01 3.79 -3.67
CA ARG A 101 6.52 4.90 -4.47
C ARG A 101 7.78 5.42 -3.82
N TRP A 102 8.89 5.43 -4.55
CA TRP A 102 10.20 5.81 -4.01
C TRP A 102 10.80 6.98 -4.79
N ARG A 103 11.72 7.68 -4.12
CA ARG A 103 12.53 8.74 -4.71
C ARG A 103 13.91 8.79 -4.10
N ALA A 104 14.90 9.19 -4.88
CA ALA A 104 16.21 9.55 -4.39
C ALA A 104 16.12 10.87 -3.62
N LYS A 105 16.80 10.96 -2.48
CA LYS A 105 16.75 12.17 -1.63
C LYS A 105 17.48 13.36 -2.24
N ASP A 106 18.38 13.12 -3.19
CA ASP A 106 19.03 14.16 -3.99
C ASP A 106 18.17 14.65 -5.17
N GLY A 107 16.99 14.06 -5.38
CA GLY A 107 16.07 14.42 -6.47
C GLY A 107 16.47 13.89 -7.84
N SER A 108 17.47 13.02 -7.94
CA SER A 108 17.97 12.50 -9.22
C SER A 108 17.05 11.49 -9.90
N ALA A 109 16.22 10.78 -9.13
CA ALA A 109 15.37 9.71 -9.63
C ALA A 109 14.14 9.47 -8.74
N GLU A 110 13.11 8.89 -9.33
CA GLU A 110 11.92 8.39 -8.65
C GLU A 110 11.32 7.21 -9.40
N GLY A 111 10.43 6.47 -8.73
CA GLY A 111 9.76 5.34 -9.35
C GLY A 111 8.80 4.63 -8.40
N THR A 112 8.45 3.41 -8.79
CA THR A 112 7.61 2.51 -8.00
C THR A 112 8.35 1.20 -7.72
N THR A 113 7.91 0.46 -6.71
CA THR A 113 8.44 -0.87 -6.40
C THR A 113 7.31 -1.85 -6.11
N PRO A 114 7.37 -3.08 -6.64
CA PRO A 114 6.45 -4.16 -6.28
C PRO A 114 6.81 -4.80 -4.93
N PHE A 115 7.93 -4.40 -4.30
CA PHE A 115 8.34 -4.93 -3.01
C PHE A 115 7.23 -4.69 -1.97
N ARG A 116 6.96 -5.71 -1.17
CA ARG A 116 5.95 -5.67 -0.10
C ARG A 116 6.62 -5.96 1.21
N VAL A 117 6.12 -5.36 2.29
CA VAL A 117 6.59 -5.63 3.64
C VAL A 117 5.39 -5.86 4.54
N PHE A 118 5.39 -6.94 5.30
CA PHE A 118 4.40 -7.17 6.33
C PHE A 118 4.98 -6.76 7.68
N LEU A 119 4.28 -5.89 8.39
CA LEU A 119 4.65 -5.41 9.72
C LEU A 119 3.80 -6.11 10.77
N LYS A 120 4.45 -6.75 11.74
CA LYS A 120 3.81 -7.43 12.87
C LYS A 120 4.70 -7.37 14.09
N ASP A 121 4.12 -6.96 15.23
CA ASP A 121 4.78 -6.91 16.54
C ASP A 121 6.12 -6.13 16.52
N GLY A 122 6.18 -5.06 15.73
CA GLY A 122 7.38 -4.22 15.58
C GLY A 122 8.45 -4.80 14.64
N MET A 123 8.25 -6.01 14.10
CA MET A 123 9.14 -6.65 13.14
C MET A 123 8.63 -6.49 11.71
N ALA A 124 9.56 -6.48 10.77
CA ALA A 124 9.30 -6.43 9.34
C ALA A 124 9.58 -7.79 8.70
N TYR A 125 8.69 -8.23 7.82
CA TYR A 125 8.79 -9.49 7.10
C TYR A 125 8.65 -9.24 5.60
N ARG A 126 9.36 -10.01 4.78
CA ARG A 126 9.32 -9.88 3.32
C ARG A 126 8.80 -11.16 2.66
N PRO A 127 8.25 -11.07 1.43
CA PRO A 127 7.95 -12.26 0.66
C PRO A 127 9.20 -13.16 0.56
N PRO A 128 9.01 -14.49 0.60
CA PRO A 128 10.09 -15.41 0.26
C PRO A 128 10.60 -15.11 -1.15
N SER A 129 11.92 -15.09 -1.30
CA SER A 129 12.64 -14.93 -2.57
C SER A 129 12.44 -16.11 -3.50
#